data_AF-A0A3S9Q5R3-F1
#
_entry.id   AF-A0A3S9Q5R3-F1
#
_cell.length_a   1.000
_cell.length_b   1.000
_cell.length_c   1.000
_cell.angle_alpha   90.00
_cell.angle_beta   90.00
_cell.angle_gamma   90.00
#
_symmetry.space_group_name_H-M   'P 1'
#
loop_
_entity.id
_entity.type
_entity.pdbx_description
1 polymer ?
#
loop_
_entity_poly.entity_id
_entity_poly.type
_entity_poly.pdbx_seq_one_letter_code
_entity_poly.pdbx_strand_id
1 'polypeptide(L)'
;MDDIGGGWSKVTILEPETKEFYNNYFFNGELTHRIVIDTPKADVLSAYSLIEKGLRSTLIWLDNIKELLAEDEVGYDKEEGNRKSTSDRSKYNLIKGLFVAALTFYGKSFSTCEGRRVKLEKSNLDVAFHTDHDDAIEMRHNFAAHSGATKVEKVHVVIALDKNQKKHTSPYFGRELGQPDSFVSEDIDTFIKLVKHAKEFADNKINTLTEKIFKDDVASKGLKYWYEKT
;
A
#
# COMPACT_ATOMS: atom_id res chain seq x y z
N MET A 1 25.54 -10.96 -1.03
CA MET A 1 25.93 -9.54 -0.97
C MET A 1 25.16 -8.87 -2.08
N ASP A 2 24.35 -7.87 -1.76
CA ASP A 2 23.46 -7.26 -2.73
C ASP A 2 24.25 -6.24 -3.54
N ASP A 3 24.32 -6.44 -4.86
CA ASP A 3 24.94 -5.48 -5.78
C ASP A 3 24.06 -4.23 -5.89
N ILE A 4 24.66 -3.05 -5.69
CA ILE A 4 23.98 -1.75 -5.81
C ILE A 4 24.60 -0.89 -6.92
N GLY A 5 25.49 -1.46 -7.74
CA GLY A 5 26.05 -0.86 -8.94
C GLY A 5 27.34 -0.06 -8.70
N GLY A 6 28.11 0.16 -9.78
CA GLY A 6 29.32 0.99 -9.75
C GLY A 6 30.44 0.45 -8.87
N GLY A 7 30.51 -0.88 -8.69
CA GLY A 7 31.47 -1.54 -7.80
C GLY A 7 31.05 -1.57 -6.32
N TRP A 8 29.89 -0.99 -5.99
CA TRP A 8 29.35 -1.02 -4.63
C TRP A 8 28.43 -2.20 -4.40
N SER A 9 28.48 -2.73 -3.19
CA SER A 9 27.58 -3.77 -2.74
C SER A 9 27.31 -3.62 -1.23
N LYS A 10 26.28 -4.30 -0.73
CA LYS A 10 25.92 -4.25 0.70
C LYS A 10 25.58 -5.60 1.29
N VAL A 11 25.73 -5.69 2.61
CA VAL A 11 25.18 -6.76 3.43
C VAL A 11 24.38 -6.13 4.56
N THR A 12 23.13 -6.52 4.66
CA THR A 12 22.23 -6.11 5.72
C THR A 12 22.53 -6.89 7.00
N ILE A 13 22.77 -6.20 8.10
CA ILE A 13 23.07 -6.76 9.41
C ILE A 13 21.87 -6.51 10.34
N LEU A 14 21.43 -7.56 11.01
CA LEU A 14 20.49 -7.49 12.14
C LEU A 14 21.27 -7.87 13.39
N GLU A 15 21.47 -6.91 14.28
CA GLU A 15 22.09 -7.20 15.56
C GLU A 15 21.07 -7.88 16.49
N PRO A 16 21.33 -9.12 16.96
CA PRO A 16 20.33 -9.90 17.66
C PRO A 16 19.98 -9.34 19.04
N GLU A 17 20.90 -8.62 19.68
CA GLU A 17 20.72 -8.07 21.03
C GLU A 17 20.02 -6.70 20.99
N THR A 18 20.54 -5.77 20.20
CA THR A 18 20.01 -4.40 20.08
C THR A 18 18.78 -4.31 19.19
N LYS A 19 18.56 -5.33 18.34
CA LYS A 19 17.57 -5.33 17.24
C LYS A 19 17.79 -4.19 16.24
N GLU A 20 18.98 -3.59 16.25
CA GLU A 20 19.35 -2.58 15.28
C GLU A 20 19.61 -3.21 13.91
N PHE A 21 19.33 -2.42 12.88
CA PHE A 21 19.43 -2.83 11.50
C PHE A 21 20.26 -1.80 10.73
N TYR A 22 21.37 -2.24 10.15
CA TYR A 22 22.22 -1.40 9.31
C TYR A 22 22.80 -2.19 8.15
N ASN A 23 23.44 -1.50 7.22
CA ASN A 23 24.12 -2.11 6.10
C ASN A 23 25.62 -1.93 6.26
N ASN A 24 26.37 -3.02 6.13
CA ASN A 24 27.78 -2.94 5.77
C ASN A 24 27.86 -2.70 4.27
N TYR A 25 28.62 -1.68 3.88
CA TYR A 25 28.84 -1.33 2.48
C TYR A 25 30.24 -1.78 2.07
N PHE A 26 30.36 -2.25 0.84
CA PHE A 26 31.61 -2.74 0.27
C PHE A 26 31.86 -2.05 -1.07
N PHE A 27 33.13 -1.75 -1.37
CA PHE A 27 33.56 -1.25 -2.66
C PHE A 27 34.59 -2.21 -3.25
N ASN A 28 34.30 -2.79 -4.42
CA ASN A 28 35.09 -3.85 -5.05
C ASN A 28 35.42 -5.02 -4.10
N GLY A 29 34.49 -5.35 -3.20
CA GLY A 29 34.63 -6.44 -2.23
C GLY A 29 35.29 -6.04 -0.91
N GLU A 30 35.81 -4.82 -0.77
CA GLU A 30 36.43 -4.35 0.48
C GLU A 30 35.41 -3.62 1.36
N LEU A 31 35.41 -3.92 2.66
CA LEU A 31 34.52 -3.27 3.63
C LEU A 31 34.83 -1.77 3.72
N THR A 32 33.79 -0.94 3.74
CA THR A 32 33.90 0.52 3.78
C THR A 32 33.34 1.10 5.08
N HIS A 33 33.71 2.35 5.37
CA HIS A 33 33.16 3.06 6.51
C HIS A 33 31.71 3.51 6.25
N ARG A 34 30.86 3.34 7.25
CA ARG A 34 29.47 3.83 7.24
C ARG A 34 29.36 5.04 8.15
N ILE A 35 28.86 6.14 7.62
CA ILE A 35 28.55 7.34 8.39
C ILE A 35 27.07 7.66 8.22
N VAL A 36 26.37 7.89 9.33
CA VAL A 36 24.97 8.35 9.31
C VAL A 36 24.96 9.85 9.13
N ILE A 37 24.21 10.32 8.12
CA ILE A 37 23.95 11.74 7.93
C ILE A 37 22.73 12.10 8.78
N ASP A 38 22.98 12.78 9.89
CA ASP A 38 21.98 13.21 10.86
C ASP A 38 21.74 14.72 10.72
N THR A 39 20.89 15.10 9.76
CA THR A 39 20.48 16.49 9.52
C THR A 39 18.98 16.58 9.35
N PRO A 40 18.34 17.73 9.62
CA PRO A 40 16.90 17.88 9.40
C PRO A 40 16.44 17.57 7.97
N LYS A 41 17.29 17.79 6.95
CA LYS A 41 16.99 17.40 5.56
C LYS A 41 17.02 15.89 5.38
N ALA A 42 17.98 15.20 5.99
CA ALA A 42 18.09 13.74 5.96
C ALA A 42 16.90 13.06 6.67
N ASP A 43 16.38 13.65 7.75
CA ASP A 43 15.16 13.18 8.41
C ASP A 43 13.95 13.26 7.46
N VAL A 44 13.80 14.39 6.75
CA VAL A 44 12.72 14.57 5.77
C VAL A 44 12.86 13.59 4.60
N LEU A 45 14.09 13.35 4.11
CA LEU A 45 14.36 12.34 3.07
C LEU A 45 13.96 10.94 3.56
N SER A 46 14.33 10.58 4.79
CA SER A 46 13.97 9.31 5.40
C SER A 46 12.46 9.15 5.53
N ALA A 47 11.76 10.23 5.92
CA ALA A 47 10.31 10.24 6.02
C ALA A 47 9.60 10.02 4.67
N TYR A 48 10.06 10.68 3.59
CA TYR A 48 9.55 10.43 2.24
C TYR A 48 9.89 9.03 1.73
N SER A 49 11.06 8.49 2.09
CA SER A 49 11.45 7.12 1.73
C SER A 49 10.51 6.07 2.36
N LEU A 50 10.00 6.33 3.57
CA LEU A 50 8.95 5.50 4.19
C LEU A 50 7.59 5.63 3.49
N ILE A 51 7.25 6.82 2.97
CA ILE A 51 6.05 7.03 2.15
C ILE A 51 6.16 6.24 0.84
N GLU A 52 7.26 6.41 0.10
CA GLU A 52 7.52 5.70 -1.15
C GLU A 52 7.43 4.19 -0.96
N LYS A 53 8.07 3.65 0.09
CA LYS A 53 8.00 2.22 0.42
C LYS A 53 6.55 1.76 0.58
N GLY A 54 5.72 2.55 1.27
CA GLY A 54 4.32 2.23 1.49
C GLY A 54 3.50 2.23 0.19
N LEU A 55 3.73 3.22 -0.68
CA LEU A 55 3.08 3.32 -1.99
C LEU A 55 3.55 2.19 -2.93
N ARG A 56 4.83 1.82 -2.91
CA ARG A 56 5.34 0.66 -3.66
C ARG A 56 4.68 -0.64 -3.22
N SER A 57 4.55 -0.89 -1.92
CA SER A 57 3.81 -2.06 -1.41
C SER A 57 2.35 -2.04 -1.84
N THR A 58 1.71 -0.87 -1.84
CA THR A 58 0.33 -0.70 -2.31
C THR A 58 0.19 -1.13 -3.77
N LEU A 59 1.09 -0.68 -4.66
CA LEU A 59 1.08 -1.10 -6.07
C LEU A 59 1.25 -2.61 -6.23
N ILE A 60 2.20 -3.22 -5.52
CA ILE A 60 2.41 -4.66 -5.56
C ILE A 60 1.12 -5.41 -5.22
N TRP A 61 0.41 -5.03 -4.17
CA TRP A 61 -0.84 -5.71 -3.80
C TRP A 61 -1.96 -5.49 -4.82
N LEU A 62 -2.07 -4.29 -5.40
CA LEU A 62 -3.06 -4.02 -6.45
C LEU A 62 -2.77 -4.83 -7.72
N ASP A 63 -1.51 -4.97 -8.10
CA ASP A 63 -1.10 -5.81 -9.24
C ASP A 63 -1.42 -7.30 -8.97
N ASN A 64 -1.16 -7.80 -7.75
CA ASN A 64 -1.55 -9.16 -7.35
C ASN A 64 -3.08 -9.36 -7.40
N ILE A 65 -3.86 -8.36 -6.97
CA ILE A 65 -5.33 -8.42 -7.09
C ILE A 65 -5.75 -8.53 -8.55
N LYS A 66 -5.15 -7.75 -9.46
CA LYS A 66 -5.45 -7.84 -10.89
C LYS A 66 -5.16 -9.21 -11.46
N GLU A 67 -4.02 -9.80 -11.11
CA GLU A 67 -3.65 -11.14 -11.55
C GLU A 67 -4.69 -12.18 -11.07
N LEU A 68 -5.05 -12.14 -9.80
CA LEU A 68 -6.08 -13.02 -9.23
C LEU A 68 -7.44 -12.83 -9.91
N LEU A 69 -7.85 -11.59 -10.20
CA LEU A 69 -9.13 -11.32 -10.88
C LEU A 69 -9.12 -11.79 -12.34
N ALA A 70 -8.01 -11.64 -13.06
CA ALA A 70 -7.88 -12.07 -14.45
C ALA A 70 -8.01 -13.60 -14.62
N GLU A 71 -7.56 -14.37 -13.63
CA GLU A 71 -7.75 -15.83 -13.59
C GLU A 71 -9.23 -16.24 -13.44
N ASP A 72 -10.10 -15.33 -12.98
CA ASP A 72 -11.52 -15.60 -12.67
C ASP A 72 -12.48 -15.25 -13.83
N GLU A 73 -12.02 -14.61 -14.90
CA GLU A 73 -12.85 -14.22 -16.06
C GLU A 73 -13.47 -15.42 -16.81
N VAL A 74 -13.10 -16.65 -16.46
CA VAL A 74 -13.67 -17.90 -16.99
C VAL A 74 -15.12 -18.14 -16.51
N GLY A 75 -15.65 -17.38 -15.55
CA GLY A 75 -16.97 -17.59 -14.92
C GLY A 75 -18.13 -16.67 -15.34
N TYR A 76 -17.98 -15.80 -16.34
CA TYR A 76 -19.02 -14.82 -16.70
C TYR A 76 -20.16 -15.46 -17.53
N ASP A 77 -21.25 -15.80 -16.87
CA ASP A 77 -22.48 -16.27 -17.53
C ASP A 77 -23.23 -15.06 -18.11
N LYS A 78 -22.97 -14.74 -19.38
CA LYS A 78 -23.51 -13.56 -20.08
C LYS A 78 -25.03 -13.62 -20.27
N GLU A 79 -25.69 -14.75 -20.03
CA GLU A 79 -27.11 -14.95 -20.37
C GLU A 79 -28.11 -14.45 -19.31
N GLU A 80 -27.73 -14.34 -18.02
CA GLU A 80 -28.69 -14.00 -16.95
C GLU A 80 -28.49 -12.61 -16.31
N GLY A 81 -27.45 -11.87 -16.67
CA GLY A 81 -27.13 -10.57 -16.03
C GLY A 81 -26.77 -10.68 -14.53
N ASN A 82 -26.68 -11.90 -14.00
CA ASN A 82 -26.34 -12.20 -12.63
C ASN A 82 -24.87 -12.66 -12.57
N ARG A 83 -24.02 -11.97 -11.80
CA ARG A 83 -22.70 -12.52 -11.43
C ARG A 83 -22.96 -13.71 -10.49
N LYS A 84 -22.72 -14.94 -10.95
CA LYS A 84 -22.59 -16.09 -10.05
C LYS A 84 -21.42 -15.76 -9.10
N SER A 85 -21.72 -15.63 -7.81
CA SER A 85 -20.67 -15.61 -6.77
C SER A 85 -19.83 -16.86 -7.00
N THR A 86 -18.58 -16.68 -7.36
CA THR A 86 -17.68 -17.80 -7.64
C THR A 86 -17.45 -18.58 -6.35
N SER A 87 -17.24 -19.89 -6.47
CA SER A 87 -17.19 -20.81 -5.33
C SER A 87 -15.90 -20.72 -4.51
N ASP A 88 -14.88 -19.97 -4.96
CA ASP A 88 -13.60 -19.88 -4.27
C ASP A 88 -13.57 -18.73 -3.25
N ARG A 89 -14.16 -19.00 -2.09
CA ARG A 89 -14.14 -18.09 -0.94
C ARG A 89 -12.72 -17.77 -0.47
N SER A 90 -11.76 -18.67 -0.62
CA SER A 90 -10.38 -18.46 -0.17
C SER A 90 -9.68 -17.39 -0.99
N LYS A 91 -9.85 -17.44 -2.33
CA LYS A 91 -9.35 -16.45 -3.26
C LYS A 91 -9.91 -15.05 -2.98
N TYR A 92 -11.23 -14.92 -2.84
CA TYR A 92 -11.85 -13.61 -2.54
C TYR A 92 -11.49 -13.07 -1.16
N ASN A 93 -11.31 -13.94 -0.16
CA ASN A 93 -10.77 -13.53 1.14
C ASN A 93 -9.35 -12.96 1.02
N LEU A 94 -8.50 -13.56 0.19
CA LEU A 94 -7.15 -13.04 -0.09
C LEU A 94 -7.22 -11.69 -0.81
N ILE A 95 -8.02 -11.57 -1.88
CA ILE A 95 -8.23 -10.31 -2.61
C ILE A 95 -8.68 -9.21 -1.65
N LYS A 96 -9.68 -9.49 -0.80
CA LYS A 96 -10.16 -8.55 0.22
C LYS A 96 -9.05 -8.15 1.19
N GLY A 97 -8.27 -9.11 1.68
CA GLY A 97 -7.14 -8.84 2.57
C GLY A 97 -6.10 -7.91 1.94
N LEU A 98 -5.71 -8.19 0.69
CA LEU A 98 -4.79 -7.36 -0.09
C LEU A 98 -5.35 -5.96 -0.34
N PHE A 99 -6.64 -5.85 -0.65
CA PHE A 99 -7.29 -4.56 -0.92
C PHE A 99 -7.36 -3.68 0.32
N VAL A 100 -7.72 -4.26 1.47
CA VAL A 100 -7.70 -3.56 2.76
C VAL A 100 -6.29 -3.12 3.13
N ALA A 101 -5.28 -3.96 2.87
CA ALA A 101 -3.88 -3.60 3.07
C ALA A 101 -3.47 -2.43 2.17
N ALA A 102 -3.84 -2.45 0.89
CA ALA A 102 -3.58 -1.38 -0.07
C ALA A 102 -4.21 -0.05 0.36
N LEU A 103 -5.50 -0.04 0.69
CA LEU A 103 -6.19 1.13 1.23
C LEU A 103 -5.51 1.67 2.51
N THR A 104 -5.10 0.77 3.40
CA THR A 104 -4.45 1.13 4.66
C THR A 104 -3.10 1.81 4.42
N PHE A 105 -2.26 1.26 3.56
CA PHE A 105 -0.93 1.80 3.26
C PHE A 105 -1.01 3.09 2.44
N TYR A 106 -1.95 3.16 1.49
CA TYR A 106 -2.26 4.38 0.78
C TYR A 106 -2.65 5.49 1.77
N GLY A 107 -3.69 5.26 2.59
CA GLY A 107 -4.17 6.25 3.56
C GLY A 107 -3.12 6.64 4.61
N LYS A 108 -2.23 5.71 5.00
CA LYS A 108 -1.08 6.02 5.88
C LYS A 108 -0.16 7.08 5.27
N SER A 109 -0.04 7.15 3.95
CA SER A 109 0.78 8.17 3.27
C SER A 109 0.25 9.59 3.46
N PHE A 110 -1.07 9.74 3.65
CA PHE A 110 -1.76 11.02 3.86
C PHE A 110 -2.11 11.31 5.33
N SER A 111 -1.82 10.38 6.23
CA SER A 111 -2.06 10.54 7.67
C SER A 111 -0.83 11.07 8.39
N THR A 112 -1.05 11.91 9.41
CA THR A 112 0.01 12.37 10.32
C THR A 112 0.47 11.22 11.21
N CYS A 113 1.78 11.10 11.42
CA CYS A 113 2.39 10.11 12.32
C CYS A 113 3.57 10.78 13.03
N GLU A 114 3.60 10.74 14.37
CA GLU A 114 4.62 11.42 15.20
C GLU A 114 6.05 11.02 14.85
N GLY A 115 6.27 9.74 14.48
CA GLY A 115 7.58 9.23 14.10
C GLY A 115 8.05 9.68 12.70
N ARG A 116 7.11 9.98 11.78
CA ARG A 116 7.44 10.38 10.40
C ARG A 116 7.44 11.90 10.20
N ARG A 117 6.54 12.61 10.89
CA ARG A 117 6.32 14.09 10.84
C ARG A 117 6.05 14.71 9.46
N VAL A 118 6.12 13.91 8.39
CA VAL A 118 5.77 14.25 7.01
C VAL A 118 4.56 13.43 6.59
N LYS A 119 3.70 14.02 5.77
CA LYS A 119 2.62 13.33 5.06
C LYS A 119 2.47 13.92 3.66
N LEU A 120 1.82 13.17 2.78
CA LEU A 120 1.27 13.72 1.56
C LEU A 120 -0.02 14.49 1.88
N GLU A 121 -0.27 15.52 1.11
CA GLU A 121 -1.52 16.27 1.09
C GLU A 121 -2.25 16.01 -0.22
N LYS A 122 -3.57 16.16 -0.24
CA LYS A 122 -4.36 16.05 -1.47
C LYS A 122 -3.88 17.02 -2.56
N SER A 123 -3.37 18.19 -2.18
CA SER A 123 -2.77 19.17 -3.09
C SER A 123 -1.43 18.73 -3.71
N ASN A 124 -0.86 17.61 -3.26
CA ASN A 124 0.29 16.98 -3.91
C ASN A 124 -0.14 16.10 -5.09
N LEU A 125 -1.44 15.87 -5.26
CA LEU A 125 -2.02 15.16 -6.39
C LEU A 125 -2.61 16.16 -7.39
N ASP A 126 -2.54 15.81 -8.68
CA ASP A 126 -3.23 16.53 -9.73
C ASP A 126 -4.75 16.50 -9.49
N VAL A 127 -5.43 17.56 -9.90
CA VAL A 127 -6.87 17.76 -9.69
C VAL A 127 -7.70 16.58 -10.22
N ALA A 128 -7.24 15.92 -11.31
CA ALA A 128 -7.89 14.75 -11.88
C ALA A 128 -7.98 13.55 -10.91
N PHE A 129 -7.07 13.47 -9.93
CA PHE A 129 -7.02 12.39 -8.94
C PHE A 129 -7.70 12.73 -7.62
N HIS A 130 -8.31 13.92 -7.49
CA HIS A 130 -8.87 14.39 -6.23
C HIS A 130 -10.10 13.60 -5.81
N THR A 131 -10.95 13.20 -6.76
CA THR A 131 -12.11 12.34 -6.49
C THR A 131 -11.68 10.93 -6.11
N ASP A 132 -10.81 10.30 -6.92
CA ASP A 132 -10.27 8.96 -6.62
C ASP A 132 -9.59 8.90 -5.25
N HIS A 133 -8.91 9.98 -4.85
CA HIS A 133 -8.33 10.11 -3.51
C HIS A 133 -9.39 10.08 -2.42
N ASP A 134 -10.44 10.90 -2.54
CA ASP A 134 -11.51 10.96 -1.55
C ASP A 134 -12.21 9.59 -1.43
N ASP A 135 -12.48 8.95 -2.57
CA ASP A 135 -13.09 7.62 -2.64
C ASP A 135 -12.21 6.56 -1.96
N ALA A 136 -10.90 6.58 -2.20
CA ALA A 136 -9.95 5.67 -1.54
C ALA A 136 -9.88 5.90 -0.01
N ILE A 137 -9.92 7.15 0.44
CA ILE A 137 -9.94 7.48 1.87
C ILE A 137 -11.27 7.06 2.51
N GLU A 138 -12.40 7.28 1.84
CA GLU A 138 -13.72 6.84 2.30
C GLU A 138 -13.80 5.31 2.37
N MET A 139 -13.34 4.61 1.32
CA MET A 139 -13.26 3.15 1.30
C MET A 139 -12.39 2.62 2.45
N ARG A 140 -11.23 3.23 2.72
CA ARG A 140 -10.41 2.86 3.88
C ARG A 140 -11.21 2.97 5.17
N HIS A 141 -11.94 4.05 5.38
CA HIS A 141 -12.77 4.21 6.59
C HIS A 141 -13.87 3.14 6.66
N ASN A 142 -14.52 2.84 5.54
CA ASN A 142 -15.55 1.80 5.47
C ASN A 142 -15.01 0.40 5.82
N PHE A 143 -13.90 -0.01 5.19
CA PHE A 143 -13.36 -1.36 5.36
C PHE A 143 -12.54 -1.54 6.65
N ALA A 144 -11.80 -0.53 7.09
CA ALA A 144 -10.95 -0.64 8.27
C ALA A 144 -11.70 -0.33 9.58
N ALA A 145 -12.81 0.41 9.53
CA ALA A 145 -13.55 0.83 10.73
C ALA A 145 -14.99 0.26 10.82
N HIS A 146 -15.40 -0.64 9.91
CA HIS A 146 -16.70 -1.32 9.90
C HIS A 146 -17.95 -0.40 9.95
N SER A 147 -17.84 0.91 9.68
CA SER A 147 -18.94 1.89 9.82
C SER A 147 -18.60 3.27 9.25
N GLY A 148 -18.10 3.38 8.01
CA GLY A 148 -18.11 4.69 7.35
C GLY A 148 -19.53 5.05 6.89
N ALA A 149 -19.72 6.29 6.42
CA ALA A 149 -21.05 6.85 6.15
C ALA A 149 -21.86 6.07 5.09
N THR A 150 -21.17 5.36 4.21
CA THR A 150 -21.73 4.46 3.19
C THR A 150 -21.79 3.02 3.72
N LYS A 151 -22.98 2.40 3.68
CA LYS A 151 -23.18 0.98 4.05
C LYS A 151 -22.62 0.05 2.96
N VAL A 152 -21.30 -0.05 2.90
CA VAL A 152 -20.56 -0.89 1.96
C VAL A 152 -20.74 -2.39 2.29
N GLU A 153 -20.80 -2.76 3.57
CA GLU A 153 -21.21 -4.09 4.01
C GLU A 153 -22.70 -4.07 4.43
N LYS A 154 -23.51 -4.95 3.83
CA LYS A 154 -24.94 -5.10 4.16
C LYS A 154 -25.17 -6.41 4.89
N VAL A 155 -25.74 -6.33 6.09
CA VAL A 155 -26.22 -7.50 6.84
C VAL A 155 -27.74 -7.48 6.82
N HIS A 156 -28.36 -8.55 6.33
CA HIS A 156 -29.79 -8.79 6.48
C HIS A 156 -30.00 -10.00 7.39
N VAL A 157 -30.93 -9.86 8.33
CA VAL A 157 -31.48 -11.02 9.04
C VAL A 157 -32.71 -11.44 8.25
N VAL A 158 -32.71 -12.68 7.78
CA VAL A 158 -33.75 -13.19 6.88
C VAL A 158 -34.43 -14.40 7.47
N ILE A 159 -35.69 -14.59 7.08
CA ILE A 159 -36.42 -15.83 7.30
C ILE A 159 -36.73 -16.39 5.92
N ALA A 160 -36.27 -17.61 5.65
CA ALA A 160 -36.64 -18.34 4.45
C ALA A 160 -37.81 -19.27 4.76
N LEU A 161 -38.84 -19.20 3.92
CA LEU A 161 -40.04 -20.02 3.99
C LEU A 161 -40.12 -20.93 2.78
N ASP A 162 -40.62 -22.16 2.94
CA ASP A 162 -40.94 -23.00 1.79
C ASP A 162 -42.03 -22.31 0.96
N LYS A 163 -41.81 -22.27 -0.37
CA LYS A 163 -42.79 -21.71 -1.31
C LYS A 163 -44.13 -22.46 -1.24
N ASN A 164 -44.12 -23.73 -0.83
CA ASN A 164 -45.31 -24.55 -0.63
C ASN A 164 -45.77 -24.57 0.83
N GLN A 165 -46.76 -23.73 1.15
CA GLN A 165 -47.32 -23.57 2.49
C GLN A 165 -47.91 -24.84 3.10
N LYS A 166 -48.28 -25.85 2.29
CA LYS A 166 -48.89 -27.10 2.77
C LYS A 166 -47.89 -28.08 3.36
N LYS A 167 -46.58 -27.86 3.16
CA LYS A 167 -45.52 -28.76 3.65
C LYS A 167 -45.20 -28.59 5.14
N HIS A 168 -45.80 -27.61 5.83
CA HIS A 168 -45.61 -27.33 7.27
C HIS A 168 -44.14 -27.33 7.72
N THR A 169 -43.23 -26.87 6.86
CA THR A 169 -41.79 -26.78 7.16
C THR A 169 -41.53 -25.65 8.15
N SER A 170 -40.66 -25.89 9.13
CA SER A 170 -40.19 -24.84 10.02
C SER A 170 -39.45 -23.75 9.25
N PRO A 171 -39.71 -22.45 9.53
CA PRO A 171 -38.95 -21.36 8.94
C PRO A 171 -37.45 -21.49 9.21
N TYR A 172 -36.62 -21.24 8.20
CA TYR A 172 -35.18 -21.15 8.38
C TYR A 172 -34.80 -19.72 8.76
N PHE A 173 -34.14 -19.57 9.90
CA PHE A 173 -33.59 -18.29 10.35
C PHE A 173 -32.15 -18.16 9.86
N GLY A 174 -31.89 -17.16 9.03
CA GLY A 174 -30.60 -16.95 8.39
C GLY A 174 -30.06 -15.53 8.59
N ARG A 175 -28.77 -15.38 8.32
CA ARG A 175 -28.11 -14.09 8.18
C ARG A 175 -27.47 -14.05 6.81
N GLU A 176 -27.83 -13.05 6.03
CA GLU A 176 -27.25 -12.80 4.71
C GLU A 176 -26.27 -11.65 4.83
N LEU A 177 -25.02 -11.92 4.44
CA LEU A 177 -23.97 -10.93 4.39
C LEU A 177 -23.72 -10.59 2.92
N GLY A 178 -24.17 -9.41 2.51
CA GLY A 178 -23.79 -8.79 1.24
C GLY A 178 -22.49 -8.04 1.43
N GLN A 179 -21.37 -8.66 1.08
CA GLN A 179 -20.08 -7.98 1.00
C GLN A 179 -19.84 -7.56 -0.45
N PRO A 180 -19.10 -6.47 -0.68
CA PRO A 180 -18.60 -6.15 -2.01
C PRO A 180 -17.52 -7.17 -2.37
N ASP A 181 -17.93 -8.37 -2.78
CA ASP A 181 -17.07 -9.35 -3.44
C ASP A 181 -16.88 -8.95 -4.93
N SER A 182 -17.20 -7.71 -5.29
CA SER A 182 -17.45 -7.27 -6.68
C SER A 182 -16.69 -6.01 -7.07
N PHE A 183 -15.46 -5.83 -6.57
CA PHE A 183 -14.55 -4.88 -7.23
C PHE A 183 -14.43 -5.26 -8.70
N VAL A 184 -14.70 -4.30 -9.58
CA VAL A 184 -14.47 -4.50 -11.00
C VAL A 184 -13.00 -4.21 -11.27
N SER A 185 -12.39 -4.90 -12.24
CA SER A 185 -11.00 -4.65 -12.65
C SER A 185 -10.72 -3.16 -12.90
N GLU A 186 -11.73 -2.43 -13.41
CA GLU A 186 -11.70 -0.98 -13.64
C GLU A 186 -11.45 -0.14 -12.37
N ASP A 187 -12.01 -0.54 -11.22
CA ASP A 187 -11.80 0.15 -9.94
C ASP A 187 -10.35 -0.01 -9.47
N ILE A 188 -9.78 -1.21 -9.67
CA ILE A 188 -8.39 -1.51 -9.33
C ILE A 188 -7.43 -0.73 -10.22
N ASP A 189 -7.72 -0.63 -11.52
CA ASP A 189 -6.93 0.16 -12.47
C ASP A 189 -6.92 1.65 -12.14
N THR A 190 -8.07 2.19 -11.73
CA THR A 190 -8.19 3.58 -11.28
C THR A 190 -7.34 3.80 -10.03
N PHE A 191 -7.41 2.88 -9.06
CA PHE A 191 -6.60 2.99 -7.85
C PHE A 191 -5.09 2.86 -8.13
N ILE A 192 -4.68 1.99 -9.06
CA ILE A 192 -3.27 1.89 -9.48
C ILE A 192 -2.78 3.21 -10.06
N LYS A 193 -3.56 3.87 -10.92
CA LYS A 193 -3.18 5.17 -11.50
C LYS A 193 -2.98 6.23 -10.41
N LEU A 194 -3.93 6.31 -9.46
CA LEU A 194 -3.84 7.20 -8.30
C LEU A 194 -2.56 6.96 -7.48
N VAL A 195 -2.26 5.70 -7.16
CA VAL A 195 -1.10 5.33 -6.35
C VAL A 195 0.20 5.61 -7.10
N LYS A 196 0.25 5.34 -8.42
CA LYS A 196 1.40 5.67 -9.27
C LYS A 196 1.70 7.17 -9.26
N HIS A 197 0.67 8.00 -9.40
CA HIS A 197 0.84 9.46 -9.36
C HIS A 197 1.34 9.95 -7.99
N ALA A 198 0.75 9.44 -6.89
CA ALA A 198 1.23 9.75 -5.54
C ALA A 198 2.70 9.31 -5.33
N LYS A 199 3.08 8.15 -5.88
CA LYS A 199 4.44 7.63 -5.79
C LYS A 199 5.42 8.50 -6.58
N GLU A 200 5.06 8.90 -7.79
CA GLU A 200 5.87 9.80 -8.62
C GLU A 200 6.19 11.12 -7.89
N PHE A 201 5.20 11.70 -7.19
CA PHE A 201 5.44 12.86 -6.35
C PHE A 201 6.47 12.58 -5.24
N ALA A 202 6.33 11.44 -4.54
CA ALA A 202 7.27 11.04 -3.48
C ALA A 202 8.68 10.80 -4.03
N ASP A 203 8.81 10.14 -5.18
CA ASP A 203 10.09 9.89 -5.87
C ASP A 203 10.78 11.21 -6.23
N ASN A 204 10.03 12.16 -6.80
CA ASN A 204 10.55 13.49 -7.15
C ASN A 204 11.06 14.25 -5.92
N LYS A 205 10.36 14.14 -4.78
CA LYS A 205 10.81 14.71 -3.51
C LYS A 205 12.07 14.04 -2.98
N ILE A 206 12.15 12.72 -3.04
CA ILE A 206 13.33 11.94 -2.64
C ILE A 206 14.55 12.37 -3.46
N ASN A 207 14.41 12.43 -4.79
CA ASN A 207 15.50 12.83 -5.69
C ASN A 207 15.98 14.25 -5.40
N THR A 208 15.06 15.21 -5.30
CA THR A 208 15.38 16.61 -4.98
C THR A 208 16.09 16.76 -3.63
N LEU A 209 15.63 16.04 -2.60
CA LEU A 209 16.24 16.09 -1.27
C LEU A 209 17.62 15.42 -1.27
N THR A 210 17.78 14.31 -1.99
CA THR A 210 19.05 13.59 -2.11
C THR A 210 20.12 14.49 -2.71
N GLU A 211 19.82 15.16 -3.83
CA GLU A 211 20.73 16.11 -4.47
C GLU A 211 21.10 17.27 -3.54
N LYS A 212 20.12 17.83 -2.82
CA LYS A 212 20.35 18.93 -1.87
C LYS A 212 21.19 18.51 -0.68
N ILE A 213 20.92 17.35 -0.08
CA ILE A 213 21.71 16.82 1.05
C ILE A 213 23.13 16.57 0.58
N PHE A 214 23.31 15.95 -0.59
CA PHE A 214 24.63 15.72 -1.12
C PHE A 214 25.39 17.03 -1.33
N LYS A 215 24.79 18.02 -1.97
CA LYS A 215 25.44 19.31 -2.24
C LYS A 215 25.73 20.11 -0.97
N ASP A 216 24.71 20.31 -0.15
CA ASP A 216 24.73 21.28 0.94
C ASP A 216 25.36 20.70 2.22
N ASP A 217 25.12 19.41 2.48
CA ASP A 217 25.46 18.79 3.76
C ASP A 217 26.71 17.90 3.61
N VAL A 218 26.89 17.19 2.48
CA VAL A 218 28.02 16.26 2.24
C VAL A 218 29.20 16.92 1.54
N ALA A 219 29.02 17.37 0.31
CA ALA A 219 30.08 17.89 -0.55
C ALA A 219 30.68 19.19 0.00
N SER A 220 29.87 20.06 0.61
CA SER A 220 30.31 21.31 1.21
C SER A 220 31.34 21.14 2.34
N LYS A 221 31.37 19.97 3.00
CA LYS A 221 32.31 19.64 4.09
C LYS A 221 33.63 19.05 3.58
N GLY A 222 33.63 18.47 2.38
CA GLY A 222 34.77 17.79 1.80
C GLY A 222 35.06 16.41 2.42
N LEU A 223 35.81 15.56 1.69
CA LEU A 223 36.05 14.17 2.07
C LEU A 223 36.81 14.03 3.41
N LYS A 224 37.79 14.91 3.67
CA LYS A 224 38.61 14.85 4.89
C LYS A 224 37.74 14.92 6.16
N TYR A 225 36.74 15.81 6.17
CA TYR A 225 35.80 15.94 7.29
C TYR A 225 35.06 14.63 7.59
N TRP A 226 34.68 13.88 6.55
CA TRP A 226 33.95 12.63 6.72
C TRP A 226 34.83 11.49 7.20
N TYR A 227 36.07 11.38 6.69
CA TYR A 227 37.03 10.39 7.21
C TYR A 227 37.41 10.62 8.68
N GLU A 228 37.34 11.85 9.19
CA GLU A 228 37.56 12.13 10.61
C GLU A 228 36.40 11.68 11.51
N LYS A 229 35.26 11.26 10.94
CA LYS A 229 34.06 10.80 11.65
C LYS A 229 33.89 9.27 11.67
N THR A 230 34.81 8.53 11.07
CA THR A 230 34.75 7.06 10.99
C THR A 230 35.27 6.38 12.24
#